data_AF-A0A7X9A4L1-F1
#
_entry.id   AF-A0A7X9A4L1-F1
#
_cell.length_a   1.000
_cell.length_b   1.000
_cell.length_c   1.000
_cell.angle_alpha   90.00
_cell.angle_beta   90.00
_cell.angle_gamma   90.00
#
_symmetry.space_group_name_H-M   'P 1'
#
loop_
_entity.id
_entity.type
_entity.pdbx_description
1 polymer ?
#
loop_
_entity_poly.entity_id
_entity_poly.type
_entity_poly.pdbx_seq_one_letter_code
_entity_poly.pdbx_strand_id
1 'polypeptide(L)'
;MEEESAGTITLIHSLPTLISAIKRGFIIVVDEIDAHLHPKLIQKIIELFNSKHNKEAQLIFNSHDILNMNNENFRRDEIWFVYRNENLESELICLSDFENYKGEKVRKDAKYSKQYMEGRYGADPFIEKGVVFGLEDFKDIKDNVFIKNENNYEKNLEEKYSHSLFIEESDLE
;
A
#
# COMPACT_ATOMS: atom_id res chain seq x y z
N MET A 1 11.88 33.92 12.67
CA MET A 1 11.85 32.46 12.91
C MET A 1 10.61 31.94 12.23
N GLU A 2 10.62 31.94 10.91
CA GLU A 2 9.49 31.51 10.08
C GLU A 2 10.14 30.88 8.86
N GLU A 3 10.12 29.55 8.78
CA GLU A 3 10.25 28.73 7.57
C GLU A 3 10.44 27.24 7.96
N GLU A 4 9.63 26.74 8.89
CA GLU A 4 9.39 25.29 8.93
C GLU A 4 7.97 25.05 8.44
N SER A 5 7.83 24.25 7.38
CA SER A 5 6.51 23.85 6.89
C SER A 5 5.80 23.06 7.98
N ALA A 6 4.46 23.15 8.06
CA ALA A 6 3.64 22.42 9.03
C ALA A 6 3.95 20.91 9.07
N GLY A 7 4.44 20.35 7.96
CA GLY A 7 4.91 18.98 7.87
C GLY A 7 6.17 18.65 8.64
N THR A 8 7.14 19.56 8.68
CA THR A 8 8.36 19.41 9.48
C THR A 8 8.03 19.44 10.97
N ILE A 9 7.15 20.35 11.38
CA ILE A 9 6.69 20.47 12.78
C ILE A 9 5.96 19.20 13.23
N THR A 10 5.07 18.67 12.36
CA THR A 10 4.33 17.43 12.63
C THR A 10 5.27 16.22 12.74
N LEU A 11 6.29 16.14 11.87
CA LEU A 11 7.31 15.10 11.96
C LEU A 11 8.15 15.20 13.24
N ILE A 12 8.60 16.40 13.62
CA ILE A 12 9.40 16.60 14.84
C ILE A 12 8.66 16.10 16.08
N HIS A 13 7.34 16.27 16.11
CA HIS A 13 6.52 15.75 17.21
C HIS A 13 6.32 14.23 17.17
N SER A 14 6.29 13.60 15.99
CA SER A 14 6.10 12.15 15.85
C SER A 14 7.41 11.35 15.93
N LEU A 15 8.55 11.96 15.63
CA LEU A 15 9.88 11.34 15.66
C LEU A 15 10.23 10.61 16.97
N PRO A 16 9.99 11.18 18.18
CA PRO A 16 10.25 10.49 19.43
C PRO A 16 9.50 9.16 19.54
N THR A 17 8.25 9.13 19.07
CA THR A 17 7.40 7.92 19.07
C THR A 17 7.94 6.88 18.10
N LEU A 18 8.26 7.29 16.87
CA LEU A 18 8.85 6.40 15.85
C LEU A 18 10.17 5.78 16.34
N ILE A 19 11.06 6.60 16.89
CA ILE A 19 12.35 6.14 17.45
C ILE A 19 12.14 5.19 18.64
N SER A 20 11.18 5.51 19.52
CA SER A 20 10.86 4.67 20.67
C SER A 20 10.35 3.29 20.24
N ALA A 21 9.48 3.23 19.22
CA ALA A 21 9.00 1.97 18.68
C ALA A 21 10.13 1.12 18.10
N ILE A 22 11.00 1.70 17.27
CA ILE A 22 12.16 0.97 16.71
C ILE A 22 13.08 0.44 17.83
N LYS A 23 13.31 1.24 18.89
CA LYS A 23 14.17 0.84 20.01
C LYS A 23 13.57 -0.24 20.90
N ARG A 24 12.24 -0.26 21.03
CA ARG A 24 11.53 -1.12 22.00
C ARG A 24 10.75 -2.26 21.35
N GLY A 25 10.70 -2.33 20.02
CA GLY A 25 10.06 -3.42 19.29
C GLY A 25 8.54 -3.40 19.30
N PHE A 26 7.91 -2.23 19.22
CA PHE A 26 6.45 -2.12 19.22
C PHE A 26 5.88 -1.84 17.82
N ILE A 27 4.61 -2.20 17.64
CA ILE A 27 3.81 -1.86 16.46
C ILE A 27 3.35 -0.42 16.58
N ILE A 28 3.56 0.36 15.53
CA ILE A 28 2.96 1.68 15.33
C ILE A 28 1.92 1.57 14.23
N VAL A 29 0.74 2.14 14.49
CA VAL A 29 -0.31 2.35 13.50
C VAL A 29 -0.44 3.85 13.28
N VAL A 30 -0.34 4.31 12.03
CA VAL A 30 -0.47 5.72 11.66
C VAL A 30 -1.58 5.86 10.63
N ASP A 31 -2.55 6.71 10.94
CA ASP A 31 -3.59 7.11 10.00
C ASP A 31 -3.12 8.31 9.17
N GLU A 32 -3.44 8.33 7.88
CA GLU A 32 -3.06 9.31 6.86
C GLU A 32 -1.62 9.82 7.03
N ILE A 33 -0.62 8.93 6.87
CA ILE A 33 0.78 9.30 7.16
C ILE A 33 1.26 10.49 6.31
N ASP A 34 0.66 10.71 5.14
CA ASP A 34 0.94 11.76 4.18
C ASP A 34 0.17 13.07 4.42
N ALA A 35 -0.80 13.11 5.35
CA ALA A 35 -1.63 14.30 5.61
C ALA A 35 -0.80 15.58 5.83
N HIS A 36 0.41 15.44 6.37
CA HIS A 36 1.32 16.55 6.57
C HIS A 36 2.77 16.23 6.18
N LEU A 37 3.11 14.99 5.80
CA LEU A 37 4.50 14.63 5.53
C LEU A 37 4.83 14.71 4.06
N HIS A 38 5.94 15.38 3.74
CA HIS A 38 6.48 15.34 2.40
C HIS A 38 6.82 13.89 2.02
N PRO A 39 6.51 13.39 0.80
CA PRO A 39 6.73 12.01 0.38
C PRO A 39 8.12 11.42 0.72
N LYS A 40 9.18 12.21 0.50
CA LYS A 40 10.57 11.87 0.87
C LYS A 40 10.77 11.56 2.36
N LEU A 41 10.03 12.20 3.27
CA LEU A 41 10.12 11.94 4.70
C LEU A 41 9.47 10.59 5.04
N ILE A 42 8.31 10.31 4.45
CA ILE A 42 7.63 9.01 4.56
C ILE A 42 8.58 7.90 4.08
N GLN A 43 9.25 8.10 2.93
CA GLN A 43 10.27 7.18 2.43
C GLN A 43 11.36 6.90 3.49
N LYS A 44 11.87 7.93 4.16
CA LYS A 44 12.88 7.75 5.22
C LYS A 44 12.33 7.02 6.44
N ILE A 45 11.08 7.24 6.80
CA ILE A 45 10.44 6.47 7.87
C ILE A 45 10.34 4.99 7.47
N ILE A 46 9.86 4.69 6.26
CA ILE A 46 9.78 3.31 5.74
C ILE A 46 11.17 2.65 5.72
N GLU A 47 12.20 3.35 5.22
CA GLU A 47 13.59 2.87 5.21
C GLU A 47 14.10 2.54 6.63
N LEU A 48 13.74 3.34 7.64
CA LEU A 48 14.13 3.09 9.03
C LEU A 48 13.50 1.81 9.57
N PHE A 49 12.20 1.61 9.31
CA PHE A 49 11.50 0.40 9.71
C PHE A 49 12.00 -0.84 8.94
N ASN A 50 12.32 -0.72 7.66
CA ASN A 50 12.86 -1.83 6.87
C ASN A 50 14.37 -2.06 7.07
N SER A 51 15.03 -1.23 7.88
CA SER A 51 16.47 -1.35 8.12
C SER A 51 16.80 -2.60 8.94
N LYS A 52 17.99 -3.17 8.69
CA LYS A 52 18.56 -4.27 9.51
C LYS A 52 18.71 -3.97 11.00
N HIS A 53 18.59 -2.70 11.39
CA HIS A 53 18.69 -2.24 12.78
C HIS A 53 17.35 -2.32 13.51
N ASN A 54 16.24 -2.31 12.77
CA ASN A 54 14.95 -2.67 13.29
C ASN A 54 14.81 -4.20 13.26
N LYS A 55 14.43 -4.81 14.38
CA LYS A 55 14.25 -6.27 14.48
C LYS A 55 12.83 -6.69 14.85
N GLU A 56 12.09 -5.78 15.48
CA GLU A 56 10.83 -6.13 16.16
C GLU A 56 9.74 -5.08 15.93
N ALA A 57 10.08 -3.84 15.56
CA ALA A 57 9.07 -2.80 15.36
C ALA A 57 8.39 -2.97 14.00
N GLN A 58 7.10 -2.68 13.97
CA GLN A 58 6.30 -2.71 12.74
C GLN A 58 5.62 -1.35 12.55
N LEU A 59 5.56 -0.90 11.30
CA LEU A 59 4.82 0.29 10.91
C LEU A 59 3.63 -0.13 10.04
N ILE A 60 2.42 0.10 10.52
CA ILE A 60 1.19 -0.06 9.74
C ILE A 60 0.67 1.34 9.46
N PHE A 61 0.38 1.65 8.21
CA PHE A 61 -0.17 2.95 7.86
C PHE A 61 -1.00 2.91 6.61
N ASN A 62 -1.95 3.85 6.50
CA ASN A 62 -2.62 4.18 5.25
C ASN A 62 -2.07 5.49 4.67
N SER A 63 -2.26 5.66 3.36
CA SER A 63 -1.84 6.85 2.64
C SER A 63 -2.56 6.97 1.31
N HIS A 64 -2.72 8.20 0.83
CA HIS A 64 -3.14 8.49 -0.54
C HIS A 64 -1.92 8.69 -1.48
N ASP A 65 -0.71 8.82 -0.94
CA ASP A 65 0.51 9.02 -1.72
C ASP A 65 1.08 7.70 -2.31
N ILE A 66 0.81 7.48 -3.59
CA ILE A 66 1.33 6.34 -4.35
C ILE A 66 2.84 6.43 -4.69
N LEU A 67 3.53 7.56 -4.48
CA LEU A 67 4.93 7.72 -4.86
C LEU A 67 5.84 6.71 -4.15
N ASN A 68 5.50 6.37 -2.91
CA ASN A 68 6.22 5.40 -2.09
C ASN A 68 5.79 3.95 -2.34
N MET A 69 4.73 3.71 -3.11
CA MET A 69 4.23 2.37 -3.45
C MET A 69 5.07 1.73 -4.56
N ASN A 70 6.24 1.21 -4.18
CA ASN A 70 7.18 0.57 -5.10
C ASN A 70 7.86 -0.65 -4.45
N ASN A 71 8.55 -1.43 -5.28
CA ASN A 71 9.19 -2.68 -4.88
C ASN A 71 10.53 -2.52 -4.14
N GLU A 72 11.04 -1.29 -4.02
CA GLU A 72 12.21 -0.97 -3.19
C GLU A 72 11.78 -0.79 -1.72
N ASN A 73 10.61 -0.19 -1.52
CA ASN A 73 10.02 0.07 -0.21
C ASN A 73 9.21 -1.12 0.32
N PHE A 74 8.46 -1.82 -0.55
CA PHE A 74 7.49 -2.82 -0.13
C PHE A 74 7.55 -4.10 -0.96
N ARG A 75 7.27 -5.22 -0.32
CA ARG A 75 6.87 -6.44 -1.02
C ARG A 75 5.38 -6.35 -1.40
N ARG A 76 4.97 -7.15 -2.39
CA ARG A 76 3.56 -7.21 -2.82
C ARG A 76 2.60 -7.71 -1.75
N ASP A 77 3.07 -8.46 -0.75
CA ASP A 77 2.29 -8.91 0.41
C ASP A 77 2.15 -7.82 1.51
N GLU A 78 2.86 -6.71 1.35
CA GLU A 78 2.89 -5.56 2.27
C GLU A 78 2.09 -4.36 1.71
N ILE A 79 1.47 -4.51 0.53
CA ILE A 79 0.62 -3.49 -0.10
C ILE A 79 -0.80 -4.03 -0.13
N TRP A 80 -1.72 -3.24 0.42
CA TRP A 80 -3.14 -3.56 0.48
C TRP A 80 -3.93 -2.37 -0.05
N PHE A 81 -4.99 -2.65 -0.78
CA PHE A 81 -5.93 -1.65 -1.28
C PHE A 81 -7.23 -1.79 -0.53
N VAL A 82 -7.83 -0.67 -0.17
CA VAL A 82 -9.20 -0.58 0.33
C VAL A 82 -10.08 -0.10 -0.82
N TYR A 83 -11.17 -0.82 -1.09
CA TYR A 83 -12.21 -0.35 -2.01
C TYR A 83 -13.59 -0.61 -1.41
N ARG A 84 -14.60 0.06 -1.97
CA ARG A 84 -16.00 -0.18 -1.61
C ARG A 84 -16.64 -1.11 -2.63
N ASN A 85 -17.24 -2.20 -2.15
CA ASN A 85 -17.95 -3.14 -3.01
C ASN A 85 -19.34 -2.61 -3.42
N GLU A 86 -20.05 -3.36 -4.28
CA GLU A 86 -21.40 -2.99 -4.74
C GLU A 86 -22.43 -2.90 -3.60
N ASN A 87 -22.20 -3.63 -2.50
CA ASN A 87 -23.02 -3.59 -1.29
C ASN A 87 -22.64 -2.44 -0.35
N LEU A 88 -21.78 -1.52 -0.80
CA LEU A 88 -21.30 -0.37 -0.06
C LEU A 88 -20.43 -0.70 1.16
N GLU A 89 -19.87 -1.91 1.22
CA GLU A 89 -18.97 -2.39 2.27
C GLU A 89 -17.51 -2.16 1.88
N SER A 90 -16.66 -1.83 2.86
CA SER A 90 -15.22 -1.73 2.65
C SER A 90 -14.60 -3.12 2.56
N GLU A 91 -13.86 -3.38 1.49
CA GLU A 91 -13.09 -4.60 1.30
C GLU A 91 -11.59 -4.28 1.18
N LEU A 92 -10.79 -5.19 1.73
CA LEU A 92 -9.34 -5.16 1.67
C LEU A 92 -8.85 -6.22 0.68
N ILE A 93 -7.93 -5.84 -0.20
CA ILE A 93 -7.27 -6.77 -1.12
C ILE A 93 -5.77 -6.57 -1.14
N CYS A 94 -5.01 -7.66 -0.98
CA CYS A 94 -3.57 -7.62 -1.02
C CYS A 94 -3.06 -7.59 -2.47
N LEU A 95 -2.03 -6.80 -2.76
CA LEU A 95 -1.38 -6.76 -4.08
C LEU A 95 -0.87 -8.15 -4.52
N SER A 96 -0.55 -9.03 -3.58
CA SER A 96 -0.08 -10.39 -3.85
C SER A 96 -1.16 -11.37 -4.34
N ASP A 97 -2.43 -10.99 -4.19
CA ASP A 97 -3.60 -11.79 -4.59
C ASP A 97 -4.15 -11.43 -5.98
N PHE A 98 -3.58 -10.39 -6.59
CA PHE A 98 -3.88 -9.99 -7.96
C PHE A 98 -3.24 -10.94 -8.97
N GLU A 99 -4.08 -11.48 -9.85
CA GLU A 99 -3.70 -12.37 -10.95
C GLU A 99 -4.30 -11.87 -12.27
N ASN A 100 -3.54 -11.93 -13.36
CA ASN A 100 -4.11 -11.63 -14.67
C ASN A 100 -4.97 -12.81 -15.15
N TYR A 101 -5.59 -12.68 -16.33
CA TYR A 101 -6.45 -13.70 -16.94
C TYR A 101 -5.73 -15.02 -17.26
N LYS A 102 -4.38 -15.03 -17.22
CA LYS A 102 -3.55 -16.23 -17.39
C LYS A 102 -3.19 -16.89 -16.05
N GLY A 103 -3.68 -16.36 -14.93
CA GLY A 103 -3.34 -16.79 -13.57
C GLY A 103 -1.96 -16.32 -13.12
N GLU A 104 -1.34 -15.35 -13.81
CA GLU A 104 -0.02 -14.85 -13.47
C GLU A 104 -0.13 -13.75 -12.42
N LYS A 105 0.56 -13.93 -11.30
CA LYS A 105 0.62 -12.92 -10.22
C LYS A 105 1.43 -11.69 -10.62
N VAL A 106 1.15 -10.57 -9.97
CA VAL A 106 1.99 -9.35 -10.05
C VAL A 106 3.45 -9.70 -9.75
N ARG A 107 4.35 -9.37 -10.69
CA ARG A 107 5.77 -9.68 -10.55
C ARG A 107 6.40 -8.86 -9.44
N LYS A 108 7.39 -9.43 -8.73
CA LYS A 108 8.09 -8.75 -7.62
C LYS A 108 8.94 -7.55 -8.07
N ASP A 109 9.29 -7.50 -9.35
CA ASP A 109 10.06 -6.42 -9.98
C ASP A 109 9.18 -5.41 -10.73
N ALA A 110 7.85 -5.51 -10.58
CA ALA A 110 6.92 -4.60 -11.22
C ALA A 110 6.99 -3.19 -10.59
N LYS A 111 6.68 -2.18 -11.40
CA LYS A 111 6.52 -0.80 -10.94
C LYS A 111 5.10 -0.61 -10.42
N TYR A 112 4.88 -0.89 -9.13
CA TYR A 112 3.52 -0.96 -8.56
C TYR A 112 2.72 0.34 -8.72
N SER A 113 3.29 1.50 -8.35
CA SER A 113 2.67 2.82 -8.56
C SER A 113 2.29 3.09 -10.02
N LYS A 114 3.16 2.75 -10.96
CA LYS A 114 2.84 2.88 -12.39
C LYS A 114 1.69 1.96 -12.80
N GLN A 115 1.67 0.72 -12.34
CA GLN A 115 0.61 -0.23 -12.66
C GLN A 115 -0.74 0.17 -12.06
N TYR A 116 -0.72 0.72 -10.84
CA TYR A 116 -1.90 1.31 -10.20
C TYR A 116 -2.44 2.49 -11.01
N MET A 117 -1.59 3.46 -11.39
CA MET A 117 -1.97 4.59 -12.24
C MET A 117 -2.45 4.21 -13.64
N GLU A 118 -2.08 3.02 -14.12
CA GLU A 118 -2.58 2.46 -15.37
C GLU A 118 -3.92 1.71 -15.18
N GLY A 119 -4.50 1.75 -13.99
CA GLY A 119 -5.76 1.08 -13.64
C GLY A 119 -5.65 -0.46 -13.55
N ARG A 120 -4.43 -1.03 -13.51
CA ARG A 120 -4.26 -2.49 -13.60
C ARG A 120 -4.75 -3.26 -12.38
N TYR A 121 -4.92 -2.57 -11.25
CA TYR A 121 -5.40 -3.17 -10.00
C TYR A 121 -6.88 -2.83 -9.71
N GLY A 122 -7.55 -2.10 -10.60
CA GLY A 122 -8.99 -1.84 -10.47
C GLY A 122 -9.43 -0.97 -9.29
N ALA A 123 -8.50 -0.37 -8.55
CA ALA A 123 -8.75 0.48 -7.38
C ALA A 123 -8.66 1.99 -7.68
N ASP A 124 -8.59 2.39 -8.96
CA ASP A 124 -8.47 3.80 -9.34
C ASP A 124 -9.83 4.53 -9.19
N PRO A 125 -9.91 5.58 -8.35
CA PRO A 125 -11.15 6.35 -8.14
C PRO A 125 -11.60 7.15 -9.38
N PHE A 126 -10.70 7.44 -10.34
CA PHE A 126 -11.04 8.20 -11.55
C PHE A 126 -11.59 7.32 -12.69
N ILE A 127 -11.57 6.01 -12.54
CA ILE A 127 -12.23 5.12 -13.47
C ILE A 127 -13.62 4.80 -12.89
N GLU A 128 -14.60 5.58 -13.33
CA GLU A 128 -16.03 5.26 -13.25
C GLU A 128 -16.33 4.04 -14.13
N LYS A 129 -15.76 2.90 -13.74
CA LYS A 129 -16.17 1.54 -14.04
C LYS A 129 -15.91 0.78 -12.75
N GLY A 130 -16.91 0.85 -11.87
CA GLY A 130 -16.96 0.00 -10.70
C GLY A 130 -16.53 -1.41 -11.08
N VAL A 131 -15.67 -1.98 -10.24
CA VAL A 131 -15.55 -3.43 -10.15
C VAL A 131 -15.04 -4.04 -11.48
N VAL A 132 -13.76 -4.39 -11.52
CA VAL A 132 -13.14 -5.23 -12.57
C VAL A 132 -13.70 -6.67 -12.54
N PHE A 133 -14.99 -6.86 -12.27
CA PHE A 133 -15.70 -8.13 -12.33
C PHE A 133 -16.63 -8.22 -13.56
N GLY A 134 -16.66 -7.22 -14.45
CA GLY A 134 -17.61 -7.16 -15.58
C GLY A 134 -17.03 -6.98 -16.98
N LEU A 135 -15.71 -7.03 -17.21
CA LEU A 135 -15.12 -6.76 -18.54
C LEU A 135 -15.08 -8.00 -19.43
N GLU A 136 -16.20 -8.70 -19.63
CA GLU A 136 -16.29 -9.76 -20.63
C GLU A 136 -16.05 -9.22 -22.06
N ASP A 137 -16.37 -7.95 -22.31
CA ASP A 137 -16.44 -7.37 -23.66
C ASP A 137 -15.19 -6.61 -24.17
N PHE A 138 -14.16 -6.34 -23.35
CA PHE A 138 -12.98 -5.58 -23.78
C PHE A 138 -11.73 -6.47 -23.93
N LYS A 139 -11.66 -7.25 -25.02
CA LYS A 139 -10.59 -8.23 -25.32
C LYS A 139 -9.16 -7.66 -25.26
N ASP A 140 -8.95 -6.40 -25.66
CA ASP A 140 -7.61 -5.80 -25.76
C ASP A 140 -7.05 -5.29 -24.42
N ILE A 141 -7.91 -5.13 -23.40
CA ILE A 141 -7.53 -4.66 -22.05
C ILE A 141 -7.18 -5.85 -21.14
N LYS A 142 -7.67 -7.06 -21.44
CA LYS A 142 -7.56 -8.24 -20.58
C LYS A 142 -6.11 -8.59 -20.24
N ASP A 143 -5.21 -8.66 -21.19
CA ASP A 143 -3.84 -9.13 -20.92
C ASP A 143 -3.06 -8.28 -19.89
N ASN A 144 -3.50 -7.05 -19.59
CA ASN A 144 -2.80 -6.12 -18.70
C ASN A 144 -3.49 -5.82 -17.38
N VAL A 145 -4.71 -6.32 -17.15
CA VAL A 145 -5.49 -6.07 -15.93
C VAL A 145 -5.41 -7.29 -15.01
N PHE A 146 -5.23 -7.04 -13.71
CA PHE A 146 -5.26 -8.06 -12.68
C PHE A 146 -6.61 -8.08 -11.97
N ILE A 147 -7.07 -9.28 -11.62
CA ILE A 147 -8.34 -9.56 -10.96
C ILE A 147 -8.04 -10.24 -9.61
N LYS A 148 -8.94 -10.07 -8.64
CA LYS A 148 -8.93 -10.77 -7.35
C LYS A 148 -9.04 -12.28 -7.59
N ASN A 149 -8.14 -13.06 -7.00
CA ASN A 149 -8.30 -14.51 -6.92
C ASN A 149 -9.19 -14.87 -5.72
N GLU A 150 -10.41 -15.35 -5.96
CA GLU A 150 -11.37 -15.73 -4.91
C GLU A 150 -10.99 -17.00 -4.11
N ASN A 151 -9.94 -17.73 -4.52
CA ASN A 151 -9.62 -19.06 -3.99
C ASN A 151 -8.51 -19.13 -2.92
N ASN A 152 -8.04 -18.02 -2.33
CA ASN A 152 -6.85 -18.03 -1.45
C ASN A 152 -7.05 -17.41 -0.05
N TYR A 153 -8.11 -17.77 0.67
CA TYR A 153 -8.23 -17.42 2.11
C TYR A 153 -7.39 -18.29 3.05
N GLU A 154 -6.75 -19.35 2.53
CA GLU A 154 -5.87 -20.21 3.33
C GLU A 154 -4.55 -20.47 2.60
N LYS A 155 -3.56 -19.57 2.73
CA LYS A 155 -2.14 -19.99 2.74
C LYS A 155 -1.13 -18.89 3.09
N ASN A 156 -0.24 -19.30 4.02
CA ASN A 156 1.13 -18.83 4.28
C ASN A 156 1.30 -17.61 5.18
N LEU A 157 1.10 -17.83 6.48
CA LEU A 157 1.70 -17.06 7.59
C LEU A 157 3.10 -17.55 7.97
N GLU A 158 3.76 -18.39 7.18
CA GLU A 158 5.13 -18.83 7.47
C GLU A 158 6.19 -17.87 6.91
N GLU A 159 6.84 -17.20 7.86
CA GLU A 159 8.20 -16.67 7.86
C GLU A 159 8.55 -15.59 6.81
N LYS A 160 8.15 -14.36 7.12
CA LYS A 160 9.06 -13.21 7.05
C LYS A 160 8.51 -12.08 7.92
N TYR A 161 9.32 -11.59 8.87
CA TYR A 161 9.04 -10.35 9.57
C TYR A 161 8.93 -9.22 8.55
N SER A 162 7.70 -8.87 8.16
CA SER A 162 7.41 -7.59 7.53
C SER A 162 7.62 -6.53 8.58
N HIS A 163 8.34 -5.47 8.22
CA HIS A 163 8.58 -4.35 9.11
C HIS A 163 7.65 -3.17 8.78
N SER A 164 6.95 -3.21 7.63
CA SER A 164 5.98 -2.18 7.26
C SER A 164 4.82 -2.71 6.39
N LEU A 165 3.62 -2.19 6.62
CA LEU A 165 2.39 -2.46 5.89
C LEU A 165 1.83 -1.13 5.36
N PHE A 166 1.60 -1.06 4.04
CA PHE A 166 1.02 0.06 3.33
C PHE A 166 -0.42 -0.25 2.92
N ILE A 167 -1.34 0.60 3.35
CA ILE A 167 -2.74 0.55 2.94
C ILE A 167 -3.02 1.76 2.05
N GLU A 168 -3.45 1.53 0.82
CA GLU A 168 -3.89 2.60 -0.06
C GLU A 168 -5.41 2.72 0.05
N GLU A 169 -5.87 3.94 0.34
CA GLU A 169 -7.29 4.28 0.34
C GLU A 169 -7.60 5.06 -0.93
N SER A 170 -8.25 4.40 -1.89
CA SER A 170 -8.80 5.06 -3.06
C SER A 170 -9.83 6.09 -2.58
N ASP A 171 -9.72 7.35 -2.97
CA ASP A 171 -10.63 8.42 -2.55
C ASP A 171 -12.10 8.01 -2.75
N LEU A 172 -12.77 7.72 -1.63
CA LEU A 172 -14.17 7.33 -1.53
C LEU A 172 -15.03 8.59 -1.30
N GLU A 173 -15.09 9.49 -2.28
CA GLU A 173 -16.09 10.58 -2.29
C GLU A 173 -17.30 10.28 -3.20
#